data_AF-A0A524EJ88-F1
#
_entry.id   AF-A0A524EJ88-F1
#
_cell.length_a   1.000
_cell.length_b   1.000
_cell.length_c   1.000
_cell.angle_alpha   90.00
_cell.angle_beta   90.00
_cell.angle_gamma   90.00
#
_symmetry.space_group_name_H-M   'P 1'
#
loop_
_entity.id
_entity.type
_entity.pdbx_description
1 polymer ?
#
loop_
_entity_poly.entity_id
_entity_poly.type
_entity_poly.pdbx_seq_one_letter_code
_entity_poly.pdbx_strand_id
1 'polypeptide(L)'
;MPKALNDIKKHENLLEIKKKICQILEDNKGKALILDEIEFYLMKDSNLGIHLGGKLFLYTIMEDLINQKKINSIISGGKQYFYVEK
;
A
#
# COMPACT_ATOMS: atom_id res chain seq x y z
N MET A 1 11.74 -8.64 -29.66
CA MET A 1 11.75 -9.26 -28.31
C MET A 1 11.25 -8.23 -27.27
N PRO A 2 9.96 -8.24 -26.88
CA PRO A 2 9.44 -7.30 -25.89
C PRO A 2 9.32 -8.00 -24.53
N LYS A 3 10.44 -8.31 -23.88
CA LYS A 3 10.42 -8.76 -22.48
C LYS A 3 10.70 -7.61 -21.50
N ALA A 4 11.39 -6.55 -21.94
CA ALA A 4 11.76 -5.43 -21.06
C ALA A 4 10.61 -4.47 -20.71
N LEU A 5 9.61 -4.28 -21.58
CA LEU A 5 8.54 -3.29 -21.33
C LEU A 5 7.56 -3.70 -20.22
N ASN A 6 7.33 -5.01 -20.04
CA ASN A 6 6.40 -5.50 -19.02
C ASN A 6 6.99 -5.44 -17.61
N ASP A 7 8.32 -5.55 -17.45
CA ASP A 7 8.99 -5.37 -16.17
C ASP A 7 9.00 -3.89 -15.75
N ILE A 8 9.17 -2.96 -16.69
CA ILE A 8 9.12 -1.51 -16.42
C ILE A 8 7.73 -1.11 -15.93
N LYS A 9 6.66 -1.58 -16.58
CA LYS A 9 5.28 -1.30 -16.16
C LYS A 9 4.94 -1.86 -14.78
N LYS A 10 5.47 -3.02 -14.39
CA LYS A 10 5.27 -3.57 -13.04
C LYS A 10 5.98 -2.74 -11.96
N HIS A 11 7.15 -2.20 -12.28
CA HIS A 11 7.92 -1.35 -11.35
C HIS A 11 7.31 0.04 -11.16
N GLU A 12 6.83 0.68 -12.24
CA GLU A 12 6.09 1.95 -12.14
C GLU A 12 4.85 1.77 -11.25
N ASN A 13 4.07 0.71 -11.48
CA ASN A 13 2.85 0.46 -10.72
C ASN A 13 3.13 0.25 -9.22
N LEU A 14 4.23 -0.41 -8.85
CA LEU A 14 4.58 -0.65 -7.44
C LEU A 14 4.94 0.64 -6.71
N LEU A 15 5.68 1.53 -7.38
CA LEU A 15 6.08 2.81 -6.82
C LEU A 15 4.89 3.77 -6.71
N GLU A 16 3.97 3.73 -7.67
CA GLU A 16 2.68 4.44 -7.60
C GLU A 16 1.81 3.92 -6.46
N ILE A 17 1.67 2.60 -6.29
CA ILE A 17 0.91 2.01 -5.17
C ILE A 17 1.51 2.45 -3.83
N LYS A 18 2.84 2.41 -3.68
CA LYS A 18 3.52 2.88 -2.46
C LYS A 18 3.20 4.34 -2.15
N LYS A 19 3.31 5.21 -3.16
CA LYS A 19 2.96 6.63 -3.01
C LYS A 19 1.51 6.80 -2.60
N LYS A 20 0.60 6.05 -3.21
CA LYS A 20 -0.83 6.16 -2.94
C LYS A 20 -1.21 5.62 -1.56
N ILE A 21 -0.57 4.55 -1.10
CA ILE A 21 -0.72 4.06 0.28
C ILE A 21 -0.26 5.14 1.28
N CYS A 22 0.91 5.74 1.06
CA CYS A 22 1.34 6.87 1.89
C CYS A 22 0.32 8.00 1.84
N GLN A 23 -0.17 8.36 0.65
CA GLN A 23 -1.15 9.42 0.48
C GLN A 23 -2.47 9.11 1.19
N ILE A 24 -3.01 7.90 1.08
CA ILE A 24 -4.22 7.46 1.81
C ILE A 24 -4.00 7.58 3.33
N LEU A 25 -2.83 7.18 3.83
CA LEU A 25 -2.53 7.28 5.26
C LEU A 25 -2.29 8.72 5.71
N GLU A 26 -1.75 9.58 4.84
CA GLU A 26 -1.61 11.02 5.09
C GLU A 26 -2.96 11.77 5.03
N ASP A 27 -3.85 11.43 4.09
CA ASP A 27 -5.22 11.93 4.03
C ASP A 27 -6.03 11.49 5.26
N ASN A 28 -5.71 10.32 5.82
CA ASN A 28 -6.32 9.80 7.05
C ASN A 28 -5.46 10.04 8.30
N LYS A 29 -4.58 11.05 8.28
CA LYS A 29 -3.68 11.35 9.40
C LYS A 29 -4.46 11.54 10.70
N GLY A 30 -4.09 10.81 11.75
CA GLY A 30 -4.80 10.75 13.03
C GLY A 30 -5.77 9.57 13.17
N LYS A 31 -5.95 8.76 12.11
CA LYS A 31 -6.62 7.46 12.17
C LYS A 31 -5.65 6.36 11.77
N ALA A 32 -5.75 5.22 12.45
CA ALA A 32 -5.03 4.02 12.07
C ALA A 32 -5.97 3.16 11.22
N LEU A 33 -5.53 2.83 10.01
CA LEU A 33 -6.32 2.07 9.02
C LEU A 33 -5.91 0.61 9.04
N ILE A 34 -6.87 -0.30 8.85
CA ILE A 34 -6.55 -1.73 8.65
C ILE A 34 -6.24 -2.02 7.18
N LEU A 35 -5.58 -3.16 6.93
CA LEU A 35 -5.21 -3.58 5.57
C LEU A 35 -6.41 -3.60 4.60
N ASP A 36 -7.56 -4.12 5.05
CA ASP A 36 -8.79 -4.18 4.26
C ASP A 36 -9.33 -2.79 3.87
N GLU A 37 -9.18 -1.77 4.74
CA GLU A 37 -9.57 -0.40 4.40
C GLU A 37 -8.65 0.18 3.34
N ILE A 38 -7.34 -0.04 3.48
CA ILE A 38 -6.37 0.47 2.52
C ILE A 38 -6.56 -0.21 1.16
N GLU A 39 -6.85 -1.51 1.15
CA GLU A 39 -7.26 -2.25 -0.04
C GLU A 39 -8.51 -1.63 -0.68
N PHE A 40 -9.53 -1.31 0.12
CA PHE A 40 -10.75 -0.66 -0.38
C PHE A 40 -10.47 0.72 -0.99
N TYR A 41 -9.66 1.57 -0.35
CA TYR A 41 -9.28 2.87 -0.88
C TYR A 41 -8.52 2.74 -2.20
N LEU A 42 -7.62 1.76 -2.28
CA LEU A 42 -6.85 1.48 -3.48
C LEU A 42 -7.72 0.94 -4.62
N MET A 43 -8.71 0.08 -4.33
CA MET A 43 -9.68 -0.41 -5.32
C MET A 43 -10.61 0.69 -5.83
N LYS A 44 -11.04 1.60 -4.95
CA LYS A 44 -11.88 2.75 -5.31
C LYS A 44 -11.17 3.66 -6.31
N ASP A 45 -9.85 3.69 -6.25
CA ASP A 45 -9.01 4.46 -7.13
C ASP A 45 -8.64 3.61 -8.37
N SER A 46 -9.66 3.31 -9.18
CA SER A 46 -9.73 2.37 -10.34
C SER A 46 -8.61 2.46 -11.41
N ASN A 47 -7.63 3.35 -11.25
CA ASN A 47 -6.48 3.49 -12.15
C ASN A 47 -5.29 2.61 -11.79
N LEU A 48 -5.22 2.08 -10.57
CA LEU A 48 -4.21 1.08 -10.23
C LEU A 48 -4.85 -0.28 -10.47
N GLY A 49 -4.41 -0.98 -11.52
CA GLY A 49 -4.80 -2.37 -11.79
C GLY A 49 -4.31 -3.33 -10.71
N ILE A 50 -4.79 -3.18 -9.47
CA ILE A 50 -4.51 -4.01 -8.30
C ILE A 50 -5.39 -5.26 -8.43
N HIS A 51 -5.13 -6.00 -9.50
CA HIS A 51 -5.63 -7.35 -9.72
C HIS A 51 -4.49 -8.37 -9.72
N LEU A 52 -3.26 -7.97 -9.33
CA LEU A 52 -2.05 -8.74 -9.69
C LEU A 52 -1.24 -9.31 -8.51
N GLY A 53 -1.75 -9.33 -7.28
CA GLY A 53 -1.00 -9.96 -6.18
C GLY A 53 -1.76 -10.36 -4.90
N GLY A 54 -3.02 -9.96 -4.73
CA GLY A 54 -3.81 -10.28 -3.54
C GLY A 54 -3.29 -9.62 -2.25
N LYS A 55 -3.89 -9.97 -1.10
CA LYS A 55 -3.54 -9.42 0.22
C LYS A 55 -2.05 -9.53 0.58
N LEU A 56 -1.37 -10.57 0.11
CA LEU A 56 0.07 -10.78 0.33
C LEU A 56 0.93 -9.69 -0.30
N PHE A 57 0.59 -9.23 -1.50
CA PHE A 57 1.35 -8.18 -2.18
C PHE A 57 1.21 -6.84 -1.46
N LEU A 58 0.00 -6.49 -1.02
CA LEU A 58 -0.23 -5.32 -0.18
C LEU A 58 0.55 -5.43 1.14
N TYR A 59 0.56 -6.61 1.76
CA TYR A 59 1.31 -6.84 2.99
C TYR A 59 2.82 -6.62 2.79
N THR A 60 3.41 -7.14 1.70
CA THR A 60 4.83 -6.90 1.37
C THR A 60 5.11 -5.41 1.15
N ILE A 61 4.20 -4.66 0.52
CA ILE A 61 4.36 -3.22 0.35
C ILE A 61 4.29 -2.50 1.70
N MET A 62 3.35 -2.89 2.58
CA MET A 62 3.24 -2.33 3.92
C MET A 62 4.49 -2.58 4.74
N GLU A 63 5.00 -3.82 4.74
CA GLU A 63 6.26 -4.16 5.41
C GLU A 63 7.43 -3.33 4.88
N ASP A 64 7.54 -3.16 3.56
CA ASP A 64 8.58 -2.33 2.96
C ASP A 64 8.47 -0.86 3.41
N LEU A 65 7.25 -0.31 3.46
CA LEU A 65 7.01 1.06 3.94
C LEU A 65 7.31 1.23 5.44
N ILE A 66 7.02 0.20 6.26
CA ILE A 66 7.38 0.17 7.68
C ILE A 66 8.89 0.10 7.85
N ASN A 67 9.57 -0.76 7.09
CA ASN A 67 11.02 -0.87 7.10
C ASN A 67 11.70 0.43 6.65
N GLN A 68 11.08 1.16 5.72
CA GLN A 68 11.50 2.51 5.32
C GLN A 68 11.15 3.61 6.33
N LYS A 69 10.48 3.28 7.45
CA LYS A 69 9.97 4.21 8.47
C LYS A 69 9.07 5.32 7.89
N LYS A 70 8.39 5.03 6.78
CA LYS A 70 7.41 5.95 6.18
C LYS A 70 6.04 5.84 6.84
N ILE A 71 5.71 4.64 7.32
CA ILE A 71 4.47 4.34 8.01
C ILE A 71 4.80 3.54 9.27
N ASN A 72 3.96 3.67 10.28
CA ASN A 72 4.00 2.89 11.50
C ASN A 72 2.88 1.86 11.47
N SER A 73 3.08 0.76 12.20
CA SER A 73 2.03 -0.22 12.42
C SER A 73 1.91 -0.60 13.89
N ILE A 74 0.68 -0.86 14.33
CA ILE A 74 0.36 -1.28 15.69
C ILE A 74 -0.65 -2.44 15.63
N ILE A 75 -0.46 -3.43 16.49
CA ILE A 75 -1.41 -4.54 16.63
C ILE A 75 -2.27 -4.26 17.86
N SER A 76 -3.58 -4.21 17.67
CA SER A 76 -4.55 -4.02 18.74
C SER A 76 -5.77 -4.92 18.52
N GLY A 77 -6.19 -5.64 19.56
CA GLY A 77 -7.37 -6.52 19.49
C GLY A 77 -7.30 -7.61 18.41
N GLY A 78 -6.10 -8.10 18.07
CA GLY A 78 -5.90 -9.10 17.02
C GLY A 78 -5.95 -8.56 15.59
N LYS A 79 -6.01 -7.23 15.40
CA LYS A 79 -5.95 -6.57 14.10
C LYS A 79 -4.70 -5.71 14.00
N GLN A 80 -4.09 -5.70 12.83
CA GLN A 80 -2.97 -4.80 12.51
C GLN A 80 -3.50 -3.53 11.88
N TYR A 81 -3.09 -2.40 12.46
CA TYR A 81 -3.41 -1.06 12.02
C TYR A 81 -2.15 -0.37 11.51
N PHE A 82 -2.30 0.44 10.49
CA PHE A 82 -1.23 1.19 9.83
C PHE A 82 -1.56 2.67 9.89
N TYR A 83 -0.56 3.50 10.19
CA TYR A 83 -0.73 4.96 10.34
C TYR A 83 0.58 5.68 10.03
N VAL A 84 0.51 6.99 9.76
CA VAL A 84 1.71 7.84 9.59
C VAL A 84 1.82 8.74 10.82
N GLU A 85 2.93 8.62 11.56
CA GLU A 85 3.25 9.48 12.70
C GLU A 85 3.79 10.83 12.21
N LYS A 86 3.57 11.90 12.99
CA LYS A 86 3.78 13.29 12.54
C LYS A 86 5.23 13.74 12.69
#